data_AF-A0A8E2JBC1-F1
#
_entry.id   AF-A0A8E2JBC1-F1
#
_cell.length_a   1.000
_cell.length_b   1.000
_cell.length_c   1.000
_cell.angle_alpha   90.00
_cell.angle_beta   90.00
_cell.angle_gamma   90.00
#
_symmetry.space_group_name_H-M   'P 1'
#
loop_
_entity.id
_entity.type
_entity.pdbx_description
1 polymer ?
#
loop_
_entity_poly.entity_id
_entity_poly.type
_entity_poly.pdbx_seq_one_letter_code
_entity_poly.pdbx_strand_id
1 'polypeptide(L)'
;MEIQSLLNPLCCDRKERHSSPSPTPTSMPRSFAPYAPASKRQKVPKDAPIFTKGSKFKGKINYPPHEAGDDEELAAQHHRFQIYPLGEIGKYCRHIPYNSEKKDFMAKTGRESFEVFQYTYKVPGDDREYTVLWDYNIGLVRITPFFKCCKYSKTTPAKVLNLNEGLRDISYSITGGALAAQGYWMPFKAAKAVAATFCYNIRHAFTPVFGKDFLFMCTPPSDPNFAKFKIDPEIILECTAESNRWRLESEERRTPARQRSVTVGTLKSHFACAPWAIKSVRQGKSKPVDVESGYGTDTDQSDKYMCSPQVSPMSRAWTSINRSGSP
;
A
#
# COMPACT_ATOMS: atom_id res chain seq x y z
N MET A 1 -18.25 58.65 -17.78
CA MET A 1 -18.69 58.70 -19.19
C MET A 1 -18.65 57.29 -19.74
N GLU A 2 -19.60 56.95 -20.62
CA GLU A 2 -20.04 55.57 -20.84
C GLU A 2 -19.54 54.93 -22.14
N ILE A 3 -19.61 53.60 -22.21
CA ILE A 3 -18.94 52.75 -23.20
C ILE A 3 -19.87 52.43 -24.39
N GLN A 4 -20.59 53.42 -24.91
CA GLN A 4 -21.65 53.22 -25.93
C GLN A 4 -21.22 53.47 -27.39
N SER A 5 -19.93 53.65 -27.68
CA SER A 5 -19.41 53.69 -29.06
C SER A 5 -19.23 52.32 -29.72
N LEU A 6 -19.62 51.24 -29.02
CA LEU A 6 -19.78 49.90 -29.58
C LEU A 6 -21.16 49.77 -30.27
N LEU A 7 -21.23 49.95 -31.60
CA LEU A 7 -21.93 49.06 -32.55
C LEU A 7 -22.19 49.68 -33.95
N ASN A 8 -21.98 48.84 -34.99
CA ASN A 8 -22.66 48.81 -36.31
C ASN A 8 -22.43 49.97 -37.33
N PRO A 9 -22.72 49.76 -38.65
CA PRO A 9 -23.48 48.65 -39.26
C PRO A 9 -22.82 47.87 -40.43
N LEU A 10 -23.51 46.80 -40.83
CA LEU A 10 -23.27 45.94 -41.99
C LEU A 10 -23.73 46.58 -43.32
N CYS A 11 -23.14 46.19 -44.45
CA CYS A 11 -23.90 46.00 -45.71
C CYS A 11 -23.21 45.08 -46.73
N CYS A 12 -24.02 44.43 -47.58
CA CYS A 12 -23.62 43.70 -48.80
C CYS A 12 -23.11 44.68 -49.89
N ASP A 13 -22.49 44.31 -51.03
CA ASP A 13 -22.96 43.31 -52.01
C ASP A 13 -21.89 42.94 -53.09
N ARG A 14 -22.35 42.26 -54.14
CA ARG A 14 -21.65 41.50 -55.20
C ARG A 14 -20.98 42.30 -56.35
N LYS A 15 -20.06 41.56 -57.01
CA LYS A 15 -19.83 41.38 -58.47
C LYS A 15 -18.82 42.27 -59.24
N GLU A 16 -17.90 41.56 -59.93
CA GLU A 16 -17.40 41.78 -61.32
C GLU A 16 -16.49 43.03 -61.58
N ARG A 17 -15.45 43.03 -62.44
CA ARG A 17 -14.79 42.05 -63.34
C ARG A 17 -13.45 42.66 -63.90
N HIS A 18 -12.60 41.85 -64.59
CA HIS A 18 -11.52 42.23 -65.55
C HIS A 18 -10.20 42.86 -65.01
N SER A 19 -8.95 42.55 -65.48
CA SER A 19 -8.44 41.62 -66.51
C SER A 19 -6.91 41.31 -66.44
N SER A 20 -6.51 40.05 -66.76
CA SER A 20 -5.25 39.57 -67.42
C SER A 20 -3.85 39.66 -66.74
N PRO A 21 -2.81 38.89 -67.17
CA PRO A 21 -2.75 37.42 -67.38
C PRO A 21 -1.49 36.73 -66.75
N SER A 22 -1.38 35.39 -66.85
CA SER A 22 -0.35 34.52 -66.20
C SER A 22 1.02 34.45 -66.91
N PRO A 23 2.05 33.79 -66.31
CA PRO A 23 2.27 32.35 -66.60
C PRO A 23 2.67 31.44 -65.40
N THR A 24 2.39 30.14 -65.54
CA THR A 24 2.81 28.99 -64.69
C THR A 24 4.13 28.37 -65.22
N PRO A 25 4.83 27.39 -64.57
CA PRO A 25 4.37 26.26 -63.71
C PRO A 25 4.96 26.36 -62.26
N THR A 26 5.03 25.36 -61.35
CA THR A 26 4.95 23.87 -61.40
C THR A 26 4.35 23.29 -60.11
N SER A 27 3.87 22.05 -60.15
CA SER A 27 3.28 21.31 -59.01
C SER A 27 4.32 20.60 -58.11
N MET A 28 4.10 20.64 -56.80
CA MET A 28 4.65 19.70 -55.80
C MET A 28 3.56 19.42 -54.74
N PRO A 29 3.07 18.18 -54.56
CA PRO A 29 2.00 17.89 -53.61
C PRO A 29 2.51 17.84 -52.18
N ARG A 30 2.01 18.73 -51.30
CA ARG A 30 2.15 18.55 -49.85
C ARG A 30 1.09 17.55 -49.37
N SER A 31 1.56 16.42 -48.86
CA SER A 31 0.74 15.40 -48.23
C SER A 31 0.01 15.94 -47.00
N PHE A 32 -1.33 15.99 -47.04
CA PHE A 32 -2.15 16.23 -45.87
C PHE A 32 -2.14 14.99 -44.96
N ALA A 33 -1.34 15.02 -43.89
CA ALA A 33 -1.49 14.08 -42.80
C ALA A 33 -2.68 14.51 -41.93
N PRO A 34 -3.72 13.67 -41.73
CA PRO A 34 -4.83 14.02 -40.84
C PRO A 34 -4.33 14.06 -39.39
N TYR A 35 -4.51 15.19 -38.73
CA TYR A 35 -4.28 15.34 -37.29
C TYR A 35 -5.26 14.46 -36.52
N ALA A 36 -4.84 13.25 -36.14
CA ALA A 36 -5.54 12.47 -35.15
C ALA A 36 -5.50 13.23 -33.80
N PRO A 37 -6.64 13.53 -33.16
CA PRO A 37 -6.64 14.23 -31.89
C PRO A 37 -6.00 13.34 -30.83
N ALA A 38 -4.86 13.78 -30.30
CA ALA A 38 -4.17 13.08 -29.22
C ALA A 38 -5.15 12.87 -28.06
N SER A 39 -5.42 11.59 -27.74
CA SER A 39 -6.37 11.23 -26.70
C SER A 39 -5.94 11.87 -25.38
N LYS A 40 -6.73 12.83 -24.87
CA LYS A 40 -6.51 13.43 -23.56
C LYS A 40 -6.48 12.31 -22.53
N ARG A 41 -5.29 11.97 -22.00
CA ARG A 41 -5.16 11.05 -20.87
C ARG A 41 -6.08 11.55 -19.76
N GLN A 42 -7.19 10.84 -19.52
CA GLN A 42 -8.04 11.13 -18.37
C GLN A 42 -7.15 11.06 -17.13
N LYS A 43 -7.14 12.14 -16.34
CA LYS A 43 -6.47 12.13 -15.04
C LYS A 43 -7.26 11.18 -14.14
N VAL A 44 -6.81 9.93 -14.11
CA VAL A 44 -7.25 8.93 -13.12
C VAL A 44 -7.13 9.58 -11.73
N PRO A 45 -8.17 9.53 -10.88
CA PRO A 45 -8.09 10.08 -9.53
C PRO A 45 -6.86 9.52 -8.80
N LYS A 46 -6.16 10.38 -8.05
CA LYS A 46 -4.82 10.07 -7.50
C LYS A 46 -4.81 8.86 -6.55
N ASP A 47 -5.97 8.50 -6.01
CA ASP A 47 -6.23 7.38 -5.11
C ASP A 47 -6.84 6.14 -5.79
N ALA A 48 -7.26 6.23 -7.05
CA ALA A 48 -7.91 5.12 -7.74
C ALA A 48 -6.92 3.97 -8.03
N PRO A 49 -7.33 2.70 -7.89
CA PRO A 49 -6.48 1.56 -8.17
C PRO A 49 -6.25 1.43 -9.67
N ILE A 50 -4.97 1.50 -10.08
CA ILE A 50 -4.57 1.53 -11.49
C ILE A 50 -4.28 0.11 -11.97
N PHE A 51 -5.15 -0.44 -12.82
CA PHE A 51 -5.01 -1.77 -13.41
C PHE A 51 -4.46 -1.66 -14.84
N THR A 52 -3.14 -1.79 -14.98
CA THR A 52 -2.46 -1.80 -16.29
C THR A 52 -2.14 -3.25 -16.68
N LYS A 53 -2.83 -3.77 -17.71
CA LYS A 53 -2.60 -5.13 -18.22
C LYS A 53 -1.29 -5.18 -19.01
N GLY A 54 -0.53 -6.27 -18.87
CA GLY A 54 0.69 -6.49 -19.65
C GLY A 54 1.99 -5.88 -19.08
N SER A 55 1.96 -5.38 -17.83
CA SER A 55 3.18 -5.09 -17.08
C SER A 55 4.07 -6.33 -17.00
N LYS A 56 5.37 -6.20 -17.31
CA LYS A 56 6.34 -7.30 -17.09
C LYS A 56 6.67 -7.40 -15.60
N PHE A 57 6.66 -8.63 -15.07
CA PHE A 57 7.15 -8.89 -13.72
C PHE A 57 8.62 -8.49 -13.56
N LYS A 58 8.99 -8.09 -12.35
CA LYS A 58 10.37 -7.80 -11.94
C LYS A 58 10.75 -8.74 -10.79
N GLY A 59 11.87 -9.43 -10.94
CA GLY A 59 12.31 -10.44 -9.98
C GLY A 59 11.42 -11.69 -9.94
N LYS A 60 11.58 -12.48 -8.87
CA LYS A 60 10.88 -13.75 -8.67
C LYS A 60 9.51 -13.52 -8.01
N ILE A 61 8.49 -14.23 -8.47
CA ILE A 61 7.18 -14.29 -7.80
C ILE A 61 7.28 -15.34 -6.68
N ASN A 62 7.38 -14.88 -5.44
CA ASN A 62 7.37 -15.72 -4.24
C ASN A 62 5.97 -15.78 -3.59
N TYR A 63 5.14 -14.75 -3.77
CA TYR A 63 3.78 -14.66 -3.20
C TYR A 63 2.74 -14.41 -4.32
N PRO A 64 2.39 -15.44 -5.12
CA PRO A 64 1.38 -15.34 -6.17
C PRO A 64 -0.04 -15.14 -5.60
N PRO A 65 -0.99 -14.60 -6.39
CA PRO A 65 -2.40 -14.57 -6.00
C PRO A 65 -3.02 -15.97 -6.00
N HIS A 66 -4.01 -16.19 -5.14
CA HIS A 66 -4.78 -17.44 -5.05
C HIS A 66 -6.21 -17.23 -5.56
N GLU A 67 -6.37 -17.30 -6.87
CA GLU A 67 -7.66 -17.14 -7.55
C GLU A 67 -8.54 -18.39 -7.37
N ALA A 68 -9.86 -18.26 -7.55
CA ALA A 68 -10.80 -19.36 -7.26
C ALA A 68 -10.57 -20.62 -8.11
N GLY A 69 -10.15 -20.45 -9.37
CA GLY A 69 -10.06 -21.54 -10.35
C GLY A 69 -11.44 -22.14 -10.59
N ASP A 70 -11.54 -23.46 -10.52
CA ASP A 70 -12.78 -24.22 -10.72
C ASP A 70 -13.66 -24.32 -9.45
N ASP A 71 -13.34 -23.58 -8.39
CA ASP A 71 -14.11 -23.56 -7.14
C ASP A 71 -15.31 -22.61 -7.25
N GLU A 72 -16.46 -23.16 -7.61
CA GLU A 72 -17.72 -22.41 -7.80
C GLU A 72 -18.19 -21.69 -6.53
N GLU A 73 -18.03 -22.30 -5.35
CA GLU A 73 -18.44 -21.68 -4.07
C GLU A 73 -17.57 -20.46 -3.76
N LEU A 74 -16.25 -20.59 -3.94
CA LEU A 74 -15.33 -19.48 -3.72
C LEU A 74 -15.52 -18.38 -4.77
N ALA A 75 -15.75 -18.74 -6.03
CA ALA A 75 -16.07 -17.80 -7.10
C ALA A 75 -17.36 -17.03 -6.79
N ALA A 76 -18.42 -17.69 -6.32
CA ALA A 76 -19.66 -17.04 -5.90
C ALA A 76 -19.43 -16.03 -4.75
N GLN A 77 -18.57 -16.37 -3.78
CA GLN A 77 -18.18 -15.42 -2.74
C GLN A 77 -17.35 -14.25 -3.30
N HIS A 78 -16.42 -14.50 -4.23
CA HIS A 78 -15.65 -13.43 -4.88
C HIS A 78 -16.54 -12.47 -5.68
N HIS A 79 -17.57 -12.98 -6.36
CA HIS A 79 -18.61 -12.17 -7.00
C HIS A 79 -19.42 -11.35 -5.98
N ARG A 80 -19.81 -11.95 -4.85
CA ARG A 80 -20.51 -11.25 -3.75
C ARG A 80 -19.70 -10.06 -3.21
N PHE A 81 -18.38 -10.20 -3.10
CA PHE A 81 -17.47 -9.13 -2.69
C PHE A 81 -17.01 -8.21 -3.84
N GLN A 82 -17.55 -8.37 -5.06
CA GLN A 82 -17.18 -7.59 -6.25
C GLN A 82 -15.66 -7.52 -6.47
N ILE A 83 -14.97 -8.66 -6.33
CA ILE A 83 -13.50 -8.69 -6.47
C ILE A 83 -13.10 -8.33 -7.91
N TYR A 84 -12.20 -7.36 -8.06
CA TYR A 84 -11.68 -6.95 -9.37
C TYR A 84 -10.16 -6.77 -9.35
N PRO A 85 -9.40 -7.35 -10.30
CA PRO A 85 -9.86 -8.11 -11.47
C PRO A 85 -9.99 -9.61 -11.13
N LEU A 86 -11.22 -10.12 -11.16
CA LEU A 86 -11.50 -11.53 -10.88
C LEU A 86 -10.83 -12.46 -11.93
N GLY A 87 -10.15 -13.51 -11.48
CA GLY A 87 -9.51 -14.51 -12.36
C GLY A 87 -8.36 -13.97 -13.24
N GLU A 88 -7.86 -12.76 -12.93
CA GLU A 88 -6.76 -12.15 -13.67
C GLU A 88 -5.79 -11.32 -12.81
N ILE A 89 -5.86 -11.38 -11.48
CA ILE A 89 -5.02 -10.58 -10.55
C ILE A 89 -3.53 -10.71 -10.91
N GLY A 90 -3.10 -11.93 -11.26
CA GLY A 90 -1.74 -12.21 -11.72
C GLY A 90 -1.29 -11.40 -12.95
N LYS A 91 -2.21 -10.90 -13.76
CA LYS A 91 -1.94 -10.16 -15.02
C LYS A 91 -1.78 -8.64 -14.83
N TYR A 92 -2.05 -8.12 -13.62
CA TYR A 92 -2.01 -6.68 -13.29
C TYR A 92 -0.98 -6.37 -12.20
N CYS A 93 0.25 -6.85 -12.39
CA CYS A 93 1.35 -6.44 -11.53
C CYS A 93 1.69 -4.95 -11.72
N ARG A 94 2.15 -4.31 -10.65
CA ARG A 94 2.45 -2.87 -10.61
C ARG A 94 3.78 -2.63 -9.92
N HIS A 95 4.61 -1.80 -10.52
CA HIS A 95 5.81 -1.26 -9.91
C HIS A 95 5.48 0.06 -9.19
N ILE A 96 5.88 0.20 -7.92
CA ILE A 96 5.67 1.43 -7.14
C ILE A 96 7.01 1.89 -6.55
N PRO A 97 7.62 2.97 -7.04
CA PRO A 97 8.80 3.57 -6.43
C PRO A 97 8.55 4.00 -4.98
N TYR A 98 9.48 3.66 -4.09
CA TYR A 98 9.48 4.11 -2.70
C TYR A 98 10.02 5.54 -2.64
N ASN A 99 9.14 6.50 -2.41
CA ASN A 99 9.49 7.91 -2.27
C ASN A 99 8.88 8.47 -0.98
N SER A 100 9.44 8.05 0.15
CA SER A 100 9.05 8.45 1.50
C SER A 100 10.21 9.20 2.16
N GLU A 101 9.88 10.12 3.06
CA GLU A 101 10.83 10.91 3.84
C GLU A 101 11.76 10.03 4.69
N LYS A 102 11.30 8.83 5.08
CA LYS A 102 12.08 7.88 5.89
C LYS A 102 12.91 6.96 5.01
N LYS A 103 14.23 7.06 5.08
CA LYS A 103 15.18 6.22 4.32
C LYS A 103 15.29 4.77 4.85
N ASP A 104 14.70 4.47 6.00
CA ASP A 104 14.79 3.19 6.70
C ASP A 104 14.38 1.98 5.85
N PHE A 105 13.40 2.14 4.96
CA PHE A 105 12.94 1.05 4.08
C PHE A 105 14.05 0.50 3.19
N MET A 106 14.87 1.40 2.61
CA MET A 106 16.04 1.04 1.83
C MET A 106 17.04 0.24 2.68
N ALA A 107 17.36 0.75 3.88
CA ALA A 107 18.33 0.11 4.78
C ALA A 107 17.86 -1.26 5.29
N LYS A 108 16.56 -1.41 5.56
CA LYS A 108 15.98 -2.65 6.09
C LYS A 108 15.69 -3.72 5.02
N THR A 109 15.29 -3.32 3.81
CA THR A 109 14.85 -4.26 2.75
C THR A 109 15.83 -4.40 1.58
N GLY A 110 16.78 -3.47 1.43
CA GLY A 110 17.66 -3.42 0.26
C GLY A 110 16.93 -3.04 -1.04
N ARG A 111 15.80 -2.34 -0.99
CA ARG A 111 14.95 -2.02 -2.15
C ARG A 111 14.50 -0.55 -2.22
N GLU A 112 14.30 -0.08 -3.45
CA GLU A 112 13.83 1.29 -3.78
C GLU A 112 12.38 1.32 -4.27
N SER A 113 11.71 0.18 -4.29
CA SER A 113 10.38 0.04 -4.88
C SER A 113 9.69 -1.23 -4.40
N PHE A 114 8.37 -1.22 -4.47
CA PHE A 114 7.53 -2.39 -4.36
C PHE A 114 7.20 -2.94 -5.74
N GLU A 115 7.13 -4.26 -5.82
CA GLU A 115 6.65 -5.02 -6.96
C GLU A 115 5.40 -5.74 -6.50
N VAL A 116 4.23 -5.20 -6.84
CA VAL A 116 2.96 -5.55 -6.15
C VAL A 116 1.92 -6.16 -7.06
N PHE A 117 1.11 -7.04 -6.47
CA PHE A 117 -0.23 -7.36 -6.95
C PHE A 117 -1.26 -6.47 -6.26
N GLN A 118 -2.35 -6.18 -6.96
CA GLN A 118 -3.49 -5.46 -6.43
C GLN A 118 -4.81 -6.04 -6.91
N TYR A 119 -5.81 -5.99 -6.04
CA TYR A 119 -7.22 -6.12 -6.40
C TYR A 119 -8.06 -5.18 -5.53
N THR A 120 -9.27 -4.87 -5.98
CA THR A 120 -10.31 -4.23 -5.18
C THR A 120 -11.41 -5.21 -4.80
N TYR A 121 -12.15 -4.86 -3.76
CA TYR A 121 -13.39 -5.51 -3.36
C TYR A 121 -14.30 -4.49 -2.67
N LYS A 122 -15.59 -4.81 -2.53
CA LYS A 122 -16.56 -4.06 -1.72
C LYS A 122 -17.17 -5.00 -0.69
N VAL A 123 -17.45 -4.46 0.50
CA VAL A 123 -18.20 -5.20 1.52
C VAL A 123 -19.70 -5.02 1.22
N PRO A 124 -20.52 -6.10 1.15
CA PRO A 124 -21.96 -5.95 0.96
C PRO A 124 -22.59 -5.05 2.03
N GLY A 125 -23.27 -3.99 1.60
CA GLY A 125 -23.82 -2.95 2.48
C GLY A 125 -22.85 -1.79 2.81
N ASP A 126 -21.67 -1.73 2.17
CA ASP A 126 -20.75 -0.60 2.22
C ASP A 126 -20.54 -0.02 0.82
N ASP A 127 -20.72 1.29 0.66
CA ASP A 127 -20.47 1.99 -0.61
C ASP A 127 -18.98 2.11 -0.94
N ARG A 128 -18.10 1.84 0.04
CA ARG A 128 -16.65 2.00 -0.10
C ARG A 128 -16.01 0.82 -0.79
N GLU A 129 -15.19 1.12 -1.80
CA GLU A 129 -14.25 0.19 -2.39
C GLU A 129 -12.96 0.14 -1.56
N TYR A 130 -12.46 -1.08 -1.33
CA TYR A 130 -11.26 -1.38 -0.58
C TYR A 130 -10.22 -2.02 -1.50
N THR A 131 -8.97 -1.56 -1.43
CA THR A 131 -7.86 -2.12 -2.22
C THR A 131 -6.96 -2.98 -1.36
N VAL A 132 -6.67 -4.20 -1.79
CA VAL A 132 -5.60 -5.05 -1.24
C VAL A 132 -4.35 -4.90 -2.10
N LEU A 133 -3.20 -4.82 -1.44
CA LEU A 133 -1.90 -4.56 -2.08
C LEU A 133 -0.83 -5.37 -1.33
N TRP A 134 -0.04 -6.18 -2.03
CA TRP A 134 1.09 -6.90 -1.45
C TRP A 134 2.25 -7.03 -2.42
N ASP A 135 3.46 -7.01 -1.89
CA ASP A 135 4.69 -7.20 -2.66
C ASP A 135 4.94 -8.70 -2.94
N TYR A 136 5.01 -9.07 -4.22
CA TYR A 136 5.13 -10.45 -4.63
C TYR A 136 6.57 -11.01 -4.59
N ASN A 137 7.59 -10.16 -4.37
CA ASN A 137 8.96 -10.63 -4.18
C ASN A 137 9.25 -10.99 -2.72
N ILE A 138 8.86 -10.15 -1.75
CA ILE A 138 9.24 -10.30 -0.33
C ILE A 138 8.07 -10.43 0.65
N GLY A 139 6.82 -10.39 0.16
CA GLY A 139 5.64 -10.70 0.96
C GLY A 139 5.23 -9.60 1.93
N LEU A 140 5.58 -8.33 1.69
CA LEU A 140 5.00 -7.23 2.49
C LEU A 140 3.56 -6.97 2.05
N VAL A 141 2.61 -7.04 2.99
CA VAL A 141 1.18 -6.81 2.77
C VAL A 141 0.77 -5.47 3.39
N ARG A 142 0.05 -4.64 2.63
CA ARG A 142 -0.49 -3.36 3.10
C ARG A 142 -1.74 -3.62 3.96
N ILE A 143 -1.58 -3.66 5.28
CA ILE A 143 -2.65 -4.03 6.23
C ILE A 143 -3.66 -2.91 6.55
N THR A 144 -3.34 -1.64 6.26
CA THR A 144 -4.20 -0.50 6.68
C THR A 144 -5.64 -0.54 6.13
N PRO A 145 -5.91 -0.95 4.88
CA PRO A 145 -7.27 -1.15 4.38
C PRO A 145 -8.08 -2.18 5.18
N PHE A 146 -7.43 -3.21 5.75
CA PHE A 146 -8.12 -4.31 6.44
C PHE A 146 -8.76 -3.82 7.74
N PHE A 147 -8.06 -2.99 8.49
CA PHE A 147 -8.63 -2.34 9.67
C PHE A 147 -9.78 -1.39 9.30
N LYS A 148 -9.67 -0.68 8.16
CA LYS A 148 -10.69 0.27 7.68
C LYS A 148 -11.99 -0.40 7.22
N CYS A 149 -11.95 -1.59 6.60
CA CYS A 149 -13.18 -2.30 6.20
C CYS A 149 -13.92 -2.88 7.41
N CYS A 150 -13.20 -3.36 8.42
CA CYS A 150 -13.79 -3.79 9.71
C CYS A 150 -14.07 -2.61 10.67
N LYS A 151 -14.13 -1.37 10.16
CA LYS A 151 -14.46 -0.13 10.89
C LYS A 151 -13.58 0.21 12.11
N TYR A 152 -12.37 -0.37 12.21
CA TYR A 152 -11.40 0.00 13.24
C TYR A 152 -10.78 1.37 12.97
N SER A 153 -10.33 2.03 14.03
CA SER A 153 -9.79 3.39 13.97
C SER A 153 -8.42 3.45 13.27
N LYS A 154 -8.03 4.66 12.85
CA LYS A 154 -6.72 4.93 12.21
C LYS A 154 -5.51 4.55 13.08
N THR A 155 -5.68 4.44 14.40
CA THR A 155 -4.58 4.12 15.33
C THR A 155 -4.48 2.63 15.66
N THR A 156 -5.50 1.82 15.36
CA THR A 156 -5.48 0.37 15.64
C THR A 156 -4.26 -0.36 15.06
N PRO A 157 -3.82 -0.15 13.79
CA PRO A 157 -2.62 -0.81 13.27
C PRO A 157 -1.37 -0.57 14.13
N ALA A 158 -1.17 0.66 14.63
CA ALA A 158 -0.04 1.00 15.49
C ALA A 158 -0.13 0.32 16.87
N LYS A 159 -1.35 0.13 17.40
CA LYS A 159 -1.59 -0.63 18.64
C LYS A 159 -1.26 -2.11 18.44
N VAL A 160 -1.68 -2.72 17.32
CA VAL A 160 -1.38 -4.12 17.00
C VAL A 160 0.13 -4.36 16.85
N LEU A 161 0.87 -3.41 16.25
CA LEU A 161 2.33 -3.48 16.16
C LEU A 161 3.04 -3.36 17.53
N ASN A 162 2.41 -2.72 18.52
CA ASN A 162 2.96 -2.62 19.88
C ASN A 162 2.57 -3.80 20.77
N LEU A 163 1.42 -4.43 20.49
CA LEU A 163 0.91 -5.60 21.23
C LEU A 163 1.71 -6.87 20.97
N ASN A 164 2.36 -6.96 19.81
CA ASN A 164 3.10 -8.12 19.36
C ASN A 164 4.59 -7.77 19.31
N GLU A 165 5.35 -8.28 20.28
CA GLU A 165 6.78 -7.98 20.45
C GLU A 165 7.58 -8.33 19.19
N GLY A 166 8.52 -7.47 18.79
CA GLY A 166 9.33 -7.61 17.57
C GLY A 166 8.59 -7.32 16.24
N LEU A 167 7.25 -7.39 16.21
CA LEU A 167 6.49 -7.21 14.96
C LEU A 167 6.63 -5.79 14.36
N ARG A 168 6.83 -4.78 15.21
CA ARG A 168 7.12 -3.39 14.80
C ARG A 168 8.42 -3.26 14.02
N ASP A 169 9.45 -4.04 14.34
CA ASP A 169 10.79 -3.86 13.79
C ASP A 169 10.88 -4.33 12.33
N ILE A 170 10.09 -5.33 11.99
CA ILE A 170 9.94 -5.92 10.64
C ILE A 170 8.75 -5.35 9.85
N SER A 171 8.04 -4.37 10.41
CA SER A 171 6.91 -3.67 9.78
C SER A 171 7.27 -2.24 9.40
N TYR A 172 6.58 -1.69 8.40
CA TYR A 172 6.92 -0.41 7.78
C TYR A 172 5.72 0.53 7.76
N SER A 173 5.91 1.76 8.26
CA SER A 173 4.91 2.84 8.16
C SER A 173 5.31 3.77 7.02
N ILE A 174 4.59 3.71 5.90
CA ILE A 174 4.89 4.49 4.70
C ILE A 174 4.04 5.75 4.66
N THR A 175 4.71 6.89 4.73
CA THR A 175 4.15 8.24 4.64
C THR A 175 4.78 8.98 3.46
N GLY A 176 4.01 9.82 2.76
CA GLY A 176 4.47 10.47 1.52
C GLY A 176 4.40 9.54 0.29
N GLY A 177 4.95 9.98 -0.83
CA GLY A 177 5.00 9.19 -2.07
C GLY A 177 3.64 8.87 -2.70
N ALA A 178 3.52 7.66 -3.27
CA ALA A 178 2.31 7.21 -3.94
C ALA A 178 1.19 6.86 -2.94
N LEU A 179 0.04 7.55 -3.02
CA LEU A 179 -1.09 7.41 -2.08
C LEU A 179 -1.57 5.95 -1.94
N ALA A 180 -1.63 5.21 -3.04
CA ALA A 180 -2.00 3.79 -3.06
C ALA A 180 -1.09 2.89 -2.19
N ALA A 181 0.16 3.29 -1.95
CA ALA A 181 1.11 2.55 -1.10
C ALA A 181 1.21 3.06 0.34
N GLN A 182 0.56 4.18 0.69
CA GLN A 182 0.65 4.74 2.04
C GLN A 182 -0.05 3.87 3.09
N GLY A 183 0.48 3.89 4.31
CA GLY A 183 -0.01 3.13 5.47
C GLY A 183 1.01 2.12 5.98
N TYR A 184 0.51 1.22 6.82
CA TYR A 184 1.29 0.14 7.44
C TYR A 184 1.41 -1.09 6.53
N TRP A 185 2.62 -1.61 6.43
CA TRP A 185 3.00 -2.82 5.73
C TRP A 185 3.64 -3.82 6.70
N MET A 186 3.31 -5.10 6.55
CA MET A 186 3.68 -6.18 7.46
C MET A 186 4.06 -7.44 6.67
N PRO A 187 5.01 -8.27 7.14
CA PRO A 187 5.33 -9.55 6.48
C PRO A 187 4.13 -10.49 6.34
N PHE A 188 4.12 -11.30 5.28
CA PHE A 188 2.94 -12.04 4.80
C PHE A 188 2.29 -12.92 5.87
N LYS A 189 3.08 -13.77 6.55
CA LYS A 189 2.56 -14.69 7.58
C LYS A 189 1.97 -13.93 8.77
N ALA A 190 2.66 -12.88 9.24
CA ALA A 190 2.14 -12.02 10.31
C ALA A 190 0.88 -11.25 9.88
N ALA A 191 0.83 -10.72 8.66
CA ALA A 191 -0.35 -10.04 8.13
C ALA A 191 -1.56 -10.98 8.01
N LYS A 192 -1.33 -12.23 7.61
CA LYS A 192 -2.33 -13.30 7.55
C LYS A 192 -2.85 -13.63 8.96
N ALA A 193 -1.95 -13.90 9.90
CA ALA A 193 -2.32 -14.21 11.28
C ALA A 193 -3.07 -13.05 11.98
N VAL A 194 -2.60 -11.81 11.80
CA VAL A 194 -3.25 -10.60 12.35
C VAL A 194 -4.64 -10.41 11.72
N ALA A 195 -4.79 -10.57 10.40
CA ALA A 195 -6.09 -10.47 9.74
C ALA A 195 -7.06 -11.57 10.21
N ALA A 196 -6.56 -12.78 10.46
CA ALA A 196 -7.39 -13.91 10.91
C ALA A 196 -8.11 -13.62 12.23
N THR A 197 -7.53 -12.81 13.13
CA THR A 197 -8.18 -12.50 14.42
C THR A 197 -9.42 -11.61 14.29
N PHE A 198 -9.67 -10.95 13.16
CA PHE A 198 -10.75 -9.94 13.04
C PHE A 198 -11.48 -9.87 11.69
N CYS A 199 -10.96 -10.48 10.62
CA CYS A 199 -11.54 -10.40 9.28
C CYS A 199 -12.64 -11.44 8.99
N TYR A 200 -13.11 -12.22 9.98
CA TYR A 200 -14.00 -13.37 9.77
C TYR A 200 -15.20 -13.10 8.86
N ASN A 201 -15.90 -11.98 9.04
CA ASN A 201 -17.12 -11.64 8.28
C ASN A 201 -16.85 -11.33 6.79
N ILE A 202 -15.59 -11.04 6.45
CA ILE A 202 -15.14 -10.66 5.10
C ILE A 202 -14.00 -11.57 4.59
N ARG A 203 -13.77 -12.71 5.26
CA ARG A 203 -12.61 -13.60 5.04
C ARG A 203 -12.46 -14.08 3.59
N HIS A 204 -13.56 -14.32 2.89
CA HIS A 204 -13.55 -14.72 1.48
C HIS A 204 -12.93 -13.64 0.57
N ALA A 205 -13.08 -12.35 0.89
CA ALA A 205 -12.47 -11.25 0.17
C ALA A 205 -10.93 -11.22 0.27
N PHE A 206 -10.34 -11.92 1.24
CA PHE A 206 -8.89 -12.01 1.45
C PHE A 206 -8.26 -13.30 0.94
N THR A 207 -9.05 -14.30 0.52
CA THR A 207 -8.49 -15.51 -0.10
C THR A 207 -7.61 -15.25 -1.32
N PRO A 208 -7.80 -14.20 -2.17
CA PRO A 208 -6.89 -13.95 -3.29
C PRO A 208 -5.47 -13.53 -2.88
N VAL A 209 -5.27 -13.03 -1.65
CA VAL A 209 -3.93 -12.77 -1.10
C VAL A 209 -3.46 -13.90 -0.16
N PHE A 210 -4.34 -14.46 0.67
CA PHE A 210 -3.94 -15.38 1.74
C PHE A 210 -4.20 -16.87 1.48
N GLY A 211 -4.93 -17.25 0.43
CA GLY A 211 -5.30 -18.64 0.14
C GLY A 211 -6.59 -19.10 0.83
N LYS A 212 -7.10 -20.28 0.44
CA LYS A 212 -8.30 -20.91 1.00
C LYS A 212 -8.17 -21.27 2.49
N ASP A 213 -6.98 -21.63 2.95
CA ASP A 213 -6.72 -22.01 4.35
C ASP A 213 -6.99 -20.84 5.33
N PHE A 214 -6.89 -19.60 4.85
CA PHE A 214 -7.28 -18.40 5.61
C PHE A 214 -8.74 -18.44 6.10
N LEU A 215 -9.64 -19.11 5.37
CA LEU A 215 -11.05 -19.24 5.73
C LEU A 215 -11.23 -19.96 7.07
N PHE A 216 -10.41 -20.99 7.32
CA PHE A 216 -10.45 -21.82 8.53
C PHE A 216 -9.58 -21.24 9.66
N MET A 217 -8.56 -20.45 9.32
CA MET A 217 -7.72 -19.74 10.28
C MET A 217 -8.46 -18.59 10.99
N CYS A 218 -9.51 -18.03 10.37
CA CYS A 218 -10.20 -16.86 10.92
C CYS A 218 -10.97 -17.19 12.20
N THR A 219 -10.70 -16.44 13.27
CA THR A 219 -11.41 -16.50 14.56
C THR A 219 -12.87 -16.06 14.39
N PRO A 220 -13.90 -16.84 14.78
CA PRO A 220 -15.29 -16.42 14.71
C PRO A 220 -15.62 -15.26 15.67
N PRO A 221 -16.58 -14.36 15.36
CA PRO A 221 -17.00 -13.28 16.26
C PRO A 221 -17.58 -13.72 17.60
N SER A 222 -17.97 -14.99 17.73
CA SER A 222 -18.44 -15.62 18.98
C SER A 222 -17.29 -16.09 19.89
N ASP A 223 -16.05 -16.13 19.39
CA ASP A 223 -14.89 -16.57 20.17
C ASP A 223 -14.38 -15.42 21.07
N PRO A 224 -14.10 -15.66 22.37
CA PRO A 224 -13.56 -14.65 23.29
C PRO A 224 -12.21 -14.04 22.87
N ASN A 225 -11.52 -14.59 21.87
CA ASN A 225 -10.26 -14.08 21.33
C ASN A 225 -10.43 -13.28 20.03
N PHE A 226 -11.65 -13.18 19.51
CA PHE A 226 -11.96 -12.30 18.39
C PHE A 226 -11.52 -10.87 18.66
N ALA A 227 -10.92 -10.23 17.67
CA ALA A 227 -10.38 -8.88 17.71
C ALA A 227 -9.39 -8.59 18.86
N LYS A 228 -8.74 -9.61 19.45
CA LYS A 228 -7.62 -9.38 20.38
C LYS A 228 -6.30 -9.01 19.68
N PHE A 229 -6.17 -9.27 18.37
CA PHE A 229 -5.00 -8.94 17.54
C PHE A 229 -3.64 -9.47 18.01
N LYS A 230 -3.62 -10.37 19.00
CA LYS A 230 -2.41 -11.08 19.43
C LYS A 230 -2.20 -12.30 18.54
N ILE A 231 -1.01 -12.43 17.98
CA ILE A 231 -0.61 -13.59 17.16
C ILE A 231 0.42 -14.44 17.90
N ASP A 232 0.68 -15.63 17.35
CA ASP A 232 1.73 -16.51 17.85
C ASP A 232 3.12 -15.84 17.69
N PRO A 233 3.94 -15.75 18.77
CA PRO A 233 5.31 -15.25 18.69
C PRO A 233 6.20 -16.00 17.68
N GLU A 234 5.97 -17.30 17.43
CA GLU A 234 6.74 -18.09 16.47
C GLU A 234 6.61 -17.52 15.05
N ILE A 235 5.42 -17.05 14.67
CA ILE A 235 5.17 -16.39 13.37
C ILE A 235 6.03 -15.12 13.23
N ILE A 236 6.26 -14.39 14.33
CA ILE A 236 7.08 -13.18 14.33
C ILE A 236 8.57 -13.54 14.17
N LEU A 237 9.03 -14.60 14.83
CA LEU A 237 10.39 -15.13 14.69
C LEU A 237 10.66 -15.59 13.25
N GLU A 238 9.75 -16.36 12.65
CA GLU A 238 9.82 -16.77 11.25
C GLU A 238 9.86 -15.56 10.30
N CYS A 239 8.97 -14.58 10.49
CA CYS A 239 8.93 -13.36 9.68
C CYS A 239 10.22 -12.53 9.83
N THR A 240 10.87 -12.58 10.99
CA THR A 240 12.15 -11.90 11.26
C THR A 240 13.30 -12.60 10.54
N ALA A 241 13.37 -13.94 10.59
CA ALA A 241 14.34 -14.71 9.83
C ALA A 241 14.18 -14.51 8.30
N GLU A 242 12.94 -14.53 7.81
CA GLU A 242 12.60 -14.28 6.41
C GLU A 242 12.97 -12.86 5.95
N SER A 243 12.65 -11.83 6.76
CA SER A 243 13.01 -10.44 6.46
C SER A 243 14.53 -10.23 6.38
N ASN A 244 15.29 -10.87 7.29
CA ASN A 244 16.75 -10.83 7.27
C ASN A 244 17.33 -11.54 6.04
N ARG A 245 16.77 -12.68 5.63
CA ARG A 245 17.16 -13.38 4.40
C ARG A 245 16.98 -12.48 3.16
N TRP A 246 15.83 -11.83 3.02
CA TRP A 246 15.59 -10.90 1.90
C TRP A 246 16.53 -9.69 1.88
N ARG A 247 16.93 -9.18 3.05
CA ARG A 247 17.93 -8.11 3.16
C ARG A 247 19.30 -8.58 2.65
N LEU A 248 19.77 -9.73 3.13
CA LEU A 248 21.07 -10.30 2.74
C LEU A 248 21.15 -10.61 1.24
N GLU A 249 20.14 -11.28 0.66
CA GLU A 249 20.09 -11.53 -0.79
C GLU A 249 20.08 -10.23 -1.61
N SER A 250 19.58 -9.13 -1.04
CA SER A 250 19.56 -7.82 -1.71
C SER A 250 20.92 -7.11 -1.62
N GLU A 251 21.67 -7.31 -0.54
CA GLU A 251 23.05 -6.84 -0.38
C GLU A 251 24.03 -7.62 -1.28
N GLU A 252 23.87 -8.94 -1.39
CA GLU A 252 24.65 -9.78 -2.32
C GLU A 252 24.47 -9.33 -3.78
N ARG A 253 23.23 -9.07 -4.22
CA ARG A 253 22.93 -8.59 -5.58
C ARG A 253 23.48 -7.17 -5.87
N ARG A 254 23.69 -6.35 -4.84
CA ARG A 254 24.25 -5.00 -4.97
C ARG A 254 25.77 -4.98 -4.98
N THR A 255 26.39 -5.97 -4.36
CA THR A 255 27.84 -6.13 -4.38
C THR A 255 28.19 -6.66 -5.78
N PRO A 256 28.83 -5.87 -6.66
CA PRO A 256 29.31 -6.43 -7.92
C PRO A 256 30.24 -7.59 -7.56
N ALA A 257 30.18 -8.69 -8.33
CA ALA A 257 31.07 -9.83 -8.14
C ALA A 257 32.51 -9.38 -8.38
N ARG A 258 33.16 -8.83 -7.35
CA ARG A 258 34.58 -8.56 -7.31
C ARG A 258 35.21 -9.89 -7.61
N GLN A 259 35.85 -9.95 -8.78
CA GLN A 259 36.36 -11.17 -9.36
C GLN A 259 37.02 -12.00 -8.26
N ARG A 260 36.56 -13.23 -8.08
CA ARG A 260 37.34 -14.27 -7.41
C ARG A 260 38.51 -14.58 -8.34
N SER A 261 39.45 -13.65 -8.42
CA SER A 261 40.80 -13.91 -8.87
C SER A 261 41.34 -14.93 -7.88
N VAL A 262 41.24 -16.21 -8.26
CA VAL A 262 41.98 -17.28 -7.60
C VAL A 262 43.43 -16.93 -7.83
N THR A 263 44.06 -16.30 -6.84
CA THR A 263 45.48 -16.00 -6.87
C THR A 263 46.21 -17.33 -6.76
N VAL A 264 46.46 -17.97 -7.90
CA VAL A 264 47.30 -19.16 -7.99
C VAL A 264 48.65 -18.79 -7.40
N GLY A 265 48.96 -19.39 -6.26
CA GLY A 265 50.11 -19.02 -5.44
C GLY A 265 51.40 -19.25 -6.22
N THR A 266 52.08 -18.16 -6.60
CA THR A 266 53.46 -18.26 -7.09
C THR A 266 54.40 -18.27 -5.90
N LEU A 267 54.90 -19.45 -5.59
CA LEU A 267 55.92 -19.68 -4.56
C LEU A 267 57.19 -18.91 -4.91
N LYS A 268 57.59 -17.92 -4.09
CA LYS A 268 58.96 -17.37 -4.08
C LYS A 268 59.48 -17.20 -2.66
N SER A 269 60.78 -17.42 -2.53
CA SER A 269 61.49 -17.80 -1.32
C SER A 269 61.71 -16.67 -0.32
N HIS A 270 61.93 -17.08 0.94
CA HIS A 270 62.50 -16.26 2.01
C HIS A 270 63.73 -15.46 1.55
N PHE A 271 63.78 -14.19 1.96
CA PHE A 271 64.98 -13.59 2.53
C PHE A 271 64.58 -12.85 3.81
N ALA A 272 65.35 -13.04 4.87
CA ALA A 272 65.04 -12.53 6.20
C ALA A 272 65.81 -11.25 6.52
N CYS A 273 65.15 -10.29 7.15
CA CYS A 273 65.77 -9.46 8.18
C CYS A 273 64.68 -8.95 9.14
N ALA A 274 65.03 -8.76 10.41
CA ALA A 274 64.13 -8.47 11.52
C ALA A 274 64.61 -7.21 12.28
N PRO A 275 64.13 -6.90 13.50
CA PRO A 275 62.78 -6.37 13.77
C PRO A 275 62.83 -5.10 14.64
N TRP A 276 61.91 -4.13 14.49
CA TRP A 276 61.78 -3.02 15.46
C TRP A 276 60.35 -2.74 15.98
N ALA A 277 60.28 -2.66 17.31
CA ALA A 277 59.38 -1.86 18.15
C ALA A 277 57.88 -2.17 18.21
N ILE A 278 57.52 -2.90 19.27
CA ILE A 278 56.22 -2.89 19.94
C ILE A 278 55.81 -1.46 20.34
N LYS A 279 54.55 -1.06 20.08
CA LYS A 279 53.74 -0.22 20.99
C LYS A 279 52.28 -0.66 20.97
N SER A 280 51.69 -0.82 22.15
CA SER A 280 50.33 -1.31 22.35
C SER A 280 49.32 -0.20 22.65
N VAL A 281 48.06 -0.44 22.25
CA VAL A 281 46.81 0.00 22.91
C VAL A 281 46.58 1.50 23.15
N ARG A 282 45.45 2.00 22.63
CA ARG A 282 44.44 2.70 23.46
C ARG A 282 43.05 2.64 22.84
N GLN A 283 42.08 2.14 23.60
CA GLN A 283 40.65 2.22 23.29
C GLN A 283 40.13 3.65 23.55
N GLY A 284 39.33 4.19 22.64
CA GLY A 284 38.61 5.46 22.80
C GLY A 284 37.10 5.22 22.87
N LYS A 285 36.46 5.69 23.95
CA LYS A 285 35.04 5.44 24.25
C LYS A 285 34.09 6.08 23.23
N SER A 286 33.08 5.32 22.80
CA SER A 286 31.88 5.87 22.16
C SER A 286 30.99 6.57 23.20
N LYS A 287 30.55 7.81 22.92
CA LYS A 287 29.45 8.47 23.65
C LYS A 287 28.10 8.11 22.98
N PRO A 288 27.01 7.94 23.74
CA PRO A 288 25.66 7.87 23.17
C PRO A 288 25.25 9.24 22.61
N VAL A 289 24.39 9.23 21.60
CA VAL A 289 23.73 10.43 21.07
C VAL A 289 22.33 10.48 21.67
N ASP A 290 22.06 11.52 22.47
CA ASP A 290 20.71 11.90 22.85
C ASP A 290 19.91 12.32 21.62
N VAL A 291 18.70 11.77 21.48
CA VAL A 291 17.63 12.36 20.66
C VAL A 291 16.35 12.33 21.48
N GLU A 292 16.28 13.25 22.44
CA GLU A 292 15.02 13.69 23.00
C GLU A 292 14.29 14.55 21.96
N SER A 293 13.18 14.03 21.44
CA SER A 293 12.17 14.79 20.69
C SER A 293 10.88 13.95 20.66
N GLY A 294 9.73 14.39 21.15
CA GLY A 294 9.39 15.74 21.61
C GLY A 294 8.06 16.16 21.00
N TYR A 295 6.97 15.47 21.36
CA TYR A 295 5.60 15.94 21.11
C TYR A 295 4.67 15.41 22.20
N GLY A 296 4.36 16.27 23.17
CA GLY A 296 3.16 16.13 23.98
C GLY A 296 2.00 16.84 23.29
N THR A 297 0.83 16.19 23.23
CA THR A 297 -0.46 16.83 22.95
C THR A 297 -1.58 16.01 23.56
N ASP A 298 -2.37 16.67 24.38
CA ASP A 298 -3.70 16.34 24.92
C ASP A 298 -4.05 14.89 25.31
N THR A 299 -4.12 14.69 26.63
CA THR A 299 -5.11 13.81 27.24
C THR A 299 -6.52 14.42 27.11
N ASP A 300 -7.29 13.96 26.12
CA ASP A 300 -8.73 14.15 26.12
C ASP A 300 -9.40 12.97 26.84
N GLN A 301 -10.04 13.22 27.98
CA GLN A 301 -10.68 12.20 28.82
C GLN A 301 -12.17 12.05 28.48
N SER A 302 -12.46 11.33 27.40
CA SER A 302 -13.76 10.69 27.14
C SER A 302 -13.50 9.50 26.18
N ASP A 303 -14.08 8.31 26.32
CA ASP A 303 -15.32 7.92 26.99
C ASP A 303 -15.17 6.72 27.96
N LYS A 304 -15.91 6.77 29.07
CA LYS A 304 -16.27 5.57 29.84
C LYS A 304 -17.64 5.05 29.38
N TYR A 305 -17.64 4.02 28.53
CA TYR A 305 -18.81 3.16 28.37
C TYR A 305 -18.42 1.69 28.62
N MET A 306 -18.41 1.33 29.90
CA MET A 306 -18.49 -0.07 30.32
C MET A 306 -19.92 -0.57 30.16
N CYS A 307 -20.08 -1.80 29.67
CA CYS A 307 -21.37 -2.49 29.70
C CYS A 307 -21.86 -2.62 31.15
N SER A 308 -23.13 -2.29 31.39
CA SER A 308 -23.81 -2.56 32.66
C SER A 308 -24.75 -3.76 32.48
N PRO A 309 -24.68 -4.81 33.32
CA PRO A 309 -25.63 -5.91 33.28
C PRO A 309 -26.96 -5.56 33.96
N GLN A 310 -27.94 -6.45 33.78
CA GLN A 310 -29.34 -6.29 34.21
C GLN A 310 -29.53 -6.18 35.73
N VAL A 311 -30.49 -5.35 36.18
CA VAL A 311 -31.62 -5.82 37.03
C VAL A 311 -32.83 -4.89 36.86
N SER A 312 -34.06 -5.43 36.97
CA SER A 312 -35.27 -4.67 37.33
C SER A 312 -35.74 -5.18 38.71
N PRO A 313 -36.33 -4.33 39.57
CA PRO A 313 -37.80 -4.36 39.61
C PRO A 313 -38.50 -3.01 39.95
N MET A 314 -39.60 -2.76 39.23
CA MET A 314 -40.92 -2.36 39.76
C MET A 314 -41.01 -1.43 41.00
N SER A 315 -41.48 -0.17 40.82
CA SER A 315 -42.74 0.29 41.44
C SER A 315 -43.17 1.73 41.09
N ARG A 316 -44.49 1.86 40.87
CA ARG A 316 -45.41 2.97 41.20
C ARG A 316 -45.07 4.42 40.80
N ALA A 317 -45.81 4.86 39.77
CA ALA A 317 -46.76 5.98 39.81
C ALA A 317 -46.31 7.34 40.40
N TRP A 318 -46.16 8.33 39.51
CA TRP A 318 -46.42 9.74 39.83
C TRP A 318 -47.28 10.36 38.73
N THR A 319 -48.36 11.05 39.12
CA THR A 319 -49.35 11.64 38.20
C THR A 319 -48.96 13.05 37.78
N SER A 320 -49.15 13.37 36.50
CA SER A 320 -49.07 14.76 36.00
C SER A 320 -50.45 15.43 36.01
N ILE A 321 -50.69 16.29 36.99
CA ILE A 321 -51.81 17.24 37.01
C ILE A 321 -51.23 18.64 36.83
N ASN A 322 -51.48 19.26 35.68
CA ASN A 322 -52.13 20.57 35.61
C ASN A 322 -52.39 20.98 34.15
N ARG A 323 -53.63 21.38 33.88
CA ARG A 323 -53.99 22.22 32.73
C ARG A 323 -53.84 23.68 33.14
N SER A 324 -53.49 24.53 32.18
CA SER A 324 -54.09 25.85 32.05
C SER A 324 -54.24 26.17 30.57
N GLY A 325 -55.41 26.68 30.19
CA GLY A 325 -55.63 27.21 28.85
C GLY A 325 -55.52 28.74 28.84
N SER A 326 -55.73 29.26 27.63
CA SER A 326 -56.19 30.61 27.29
C SER A 326 -55.09 31.64 26.99
N PRO A 327 -55.37 32.65 26.14
CA PRO A 327 -56.63 32.94 25.43
C PRO A 327 -56.72 32.35 24.02
#